data_AF-A0A7C5Y292-F1
#
_entry.id   AF-A0A7C5Y292-F1
#
_cell.length_a   1.000
_cell.length_b   1.000
_cell.length_c   1.000
_cell.angle_alpha   90.00
_cell.angle_beta   90.00
_cell.angle_gamma   90.00
#
_symmetry.space_group_name_H-M   'P 1'
#
loop_
_entity.id
_entity.type
_entity.pdbx_description
1 polymer ?
#
loop_
_entity_poly.entity_id
_entity_poly.type
_entity_poly.pdbx_seq_one_letter_code
_entity_poly.pdbx_strand_id
1 'polypeptide(L)'
;MECLAIFINFQFSNFNLVYCLSLIFLGDLKSVDFNSIIDRLKSSSPNVGCVLLFIGFVRAEGADGGAVKELNYEAYGDLAKSELESIVGDAMKCDGVYSVAVMHKVGRAVPGEHTFIVGVASKHRSEGFKVLREIVERVKSEVHIWKKEVTDKGEVWISHKSYA
;
A
#
# COMPACT_ATOMS: atom_id res chain seq x y z
N MET A 1 -19.84 -2.28 7.43
CA MET A 1 -18.76 -1.94 6.47
C MET A 1 -17.79 -3.11 6.48
N GLU A 2 -17.93 -4.00 5.50
CA GLU A 2 -17.15 -5.24 5.43
C GLU A 2 -15.71 -4.93 5.00
N CYS A 3 -14.74 -5.42 5.79
CA CYS A 3 -13.33 -5.42 5.43
C CYS A 3 -13.14 -6.26 4.15
N LEU A 4 -12.76 -5.62 3.05
CA LEU A 4 -12.41 -6.32 1.80
C LEU A 4 -10.91 -6.62 1.79
N ALA A 5 -10.51 -7.72 2.43
CA ALA A 5 -9.24 -8.36 2.12
C ALA A 5 -9.41 -9.14 0.82
N ILE A 6 -8.85 -8.65 -0.27
CA ILE A 6 -8.96 -9.31 -1.57
C ILE A 6 -7.61 -9.92 -1.91
N PHE A 7 -7.58 -11.25 -1.90
CA PHE A 7 -6.47 -12.03 -2.42
C PHE A 7 -6.66 -12.16 -3.93
N ILE A 8 -5.84 -11.49 -4.72
CA ILE A 8 -5.89 -11.62 -6.18
C ILE A 8 -4.83 -12.65 -6.59
N ASN A 9 -5.30 -13.78 -7.13
CA ASN A 9 -4.45 -14.70 -7.88
C ASN A 9 -4.43 -14.21 -9.33
N PHE A 10 -3.31 -13.64 -9.79
CA PHE A 10 -3.12 -13.38 -11.21
C PHE A 10 -2.79 -14.72 -11.93
N GLN A 11 -3.64 -15.16 -12.84
CA GLN A 11 -3.27 -16.19 -13.83
C GLN A 11 -2.77 -15.48 -15.09
N PHE A 12 -1.47 -15.59 -15.38
CA PHE A 12 -0.95 -15.31 -16.72
C PHE A 12 -0.96 -16.60 -17.53
N SER A 13 -1.56 -16.56 -18.72
CA SER A 13 -1.60 -17.70 -19.63
C SER A 13 -0.28 -17.85 -20.38
N ASN A 14 0.23 -19.09 -20.34
CA ASN A 14 1.41 -19.66 -21.01
C ASN A 14 2.76 -19.50 -20.30
N PHE A 15 3.31 -20.67 -19.94
CA PHE A 15 4.58 -21.00 -19.26
C PHE A 15 4.56 -21.04 -17.72
N ASN A 16 4.57 -22.29 -17.21
CA ASN A 16 4.89 -22.75 -15.85
C ASN A 16 4.25 -21.97 -14.68
N LEU A 17 3.31 -22.62 -13.98
CA LEU A 17 2.65 -22.12 -12.77
C LEU A 17 3.65 -21.51 -11.77
N VAL A 18 3.61 -20.19 -11.63
CA VAL A 18 4.10 -19.45 -10.45
C VAL A 18 2.87 -18.78 -9.86
N TYR A 19 2.50 -19.14 -8.63
CA TYR A 19 1.38 -18.51 -7.92
C TYR A 19 1.75 -17.06 -7.62
N CYS A 20 1.27 -16.13 -8.45
CA CYS A 20 1.44 -14.70 -8.27
C CYS A 20 0.47 -14.21 -7.19
N LEU A 21 0.91 -14.23 -5.93
CA LEU A 21 0.13 -13.77 -4.78
C LEU A 21 0.32 -12.26 -4.60
N SER A 22 -0.45 -11.45 -5.32
CA SER A 22 -0.57 -10.02 -5.00
C SER A 22 -1.56 -9.86 -3.82
N LEU A 23 -1.29 -8.92 -2.91
CA LEU A 23 -2.20 -8.58 -1.80
C LEU A 23 -2.63 -7.13 -1.94
N ILE A 24 -3.94 -6.90 -2.09
CA ILE A 24 -4.52 -5.57 -2.00
C ILE A 24 -5.47 -5.56 -0.80
N PHE A 25 -5.25 -4.63 0.12
CA PHE A 25 -6.06 -4.51 1.33
C PHE A 25 -6.45 -3.06 1.60
N LEU A 26 -7.75 -2.83 1.75
CA LEU A 26 -8.32 -1.57 2.22
C LEU A 26 -9.10 -1.84 3.50
N GLY A 27 -8.63 -1.33 4.64
CA GLY A 27 -9.26 -1.60 5.93
C GLY A 27 -8.44 -1.16 7.13
N ASP A 28 -8.76 -1.67 8.32
CA ASP A 28 -7.94 -1.40 9.50
C ASP A 28 -6.63 -2.20 9.44
N LEU A 29 -5.52 -1.53 9.74
CA LEU A 29 -4.20 -2.14 9.70
C LEU A 29 -3.69 -2.52 11.10
N LYS A 30 -4.38 -2.19 12.19
CA LYS A 30 -3.87 -2.37 13.57
C LYS A 30 -3.29 -3.76 13.89
N SER A 31 -3.88 -4.82 13.35
CA SER A 31 -3.50 -6.21 13.60
C SER A 31 -2.58 -6.82 12.52
N VAL A 32 -2.03 -6.00 11.63
CA VAL A 32 -1.13 -6.48 10.57
C VAL A 32 0.14 -7.07 11.18
N ASP A 33 0.36 -8.36 10.92
CA ASP A 33 1.62 -9.03 11.21
C ASP A 33 2.56 -8.91 10.01
N PHE A 34 3.64 -8.15 10.20
CA PHE A 34 4.65 -7.93 9.17
C PHE A 34 5.39 -9.22 8.79
N ASN A 35 5.57 -10.17 9.72
CA ASN A 35 6.24 -11.42 9.39
C ASN A 35 5.43 -12.24 8.39
N SER A 36 4.11 -12.33 8.60
CA SER A 36 3.20 -12.97 7.65
C SER A 36 3.25 -12.32 6.25
N ILE A 37 3.31 -10.99 6.17
CA ILE A 37 3.48 -10.28 4.89
C ILE A 37 4.82 -10.66 4.23
N ILE A 38 5.91 -10.62 4.99
CA ILE A 38 7.24 -10.95 4.49
C ILE A 38 7.30 -12.39 4.00
N ASP A 39 6.75 -13.34 4.76
CA ASP A 39 6.75 -14.75 4.39
C ASP A 39 5.90 -15.03 3.14
N ARG A 40 4.77 -14.33 2.99
CA ARG A 40 3.94 -14.42 1.78
C ARG A 40 4.65 -13.84 0.56
N LEU A 41 5.31 -12.70 0.70
CA LEU A 41 6.11 -12.09 -0.37
C LEU A 41 7.30 -12.98 -0.76
N LYS A 42 8.04 -13.49 0.23
CA LYS A 42 9.21 -14.37 0.06
C LYS A 42 8.86 -15.70 -0.59
N SER A 43 7.71 -16.30 -0.25
CA SER A 43 7.30 -17.61 -0.76
C SER A 43 6.79 -17.60 -2.21
N SER A 44 6.68 -16.43 -2.84
CA SER A 44 6.24 -16.29 -4.24
C SER A 44 7.18 -16.95 -5.27
N SER A 45 8.47 -17.07 -4.97
CA SER A 45 9.46 -17.72 -5.84
C SER A 45 10.71 -18.13 -5.06
N PRO A 46 11.38 -19.26 -5.39
CA PRO A 46 12.68 -19.59 -4.82
C PRO A 46 13.80 -18.61 -5.23
N ASN A 47 13.56 -17.76 -6.24
CA ASN A 47 14.53 -16.80 -6.75
C ASN A 47 14.42 -15.40 -6.10
N VAL A 48 13.55 -15.21 -5.10
CA VAL A 48 13.46 -13.95 -4.35
C VAL A 48 14.78 -13.73 -3.62
N GLY A 49 15.48 -12.65 -3.98
CA GLY A 49 16.74 -12.24 -3.34
C GLY A 49 16.56 -11.17 -2.27
N CYS A 50 15.44 -10.44 -2.29
CA CYS A 50 15.09 -9.49 -1.24
C CYS A 50 13.59 -9.18 -1.18
N VAL A 51 13.15 -8.77 -0.01
CA VAL A 51 11.84 -8.14 0.23
C VAL A 51 12.09 -6.74 0.74
N LEU A 52 11.47 -5.74 0.12
CA LEU A 52 11.53 -4.35 0.55
C LEU A 52 10.14 -3.92 1.02
N LEU A 53 10.09 -3.17 2.11
CA LEU A 53 8.86 -2.64 2.69
C LEU A 53 8.94 -1.13 2.82
N PHE A 54 7.85 -0.47 2.45
CA PHE A 54 7.53 0.91 2.82
C PHE A 54 6.36 0.88 3.81
N ILE A 55 6.47 1.64 4.90
CA ILE A 55 5.42 1.78 5.91
C ILE A 55 5.25 3.27 6.22
N GLY A 56 4.08 3.82 5.91
CA GLY A 56 3.67 5.16 6.27
C GLY A 56 2.97 5.18 7.62
N PHE A 57 3.32 6.17 8.45
CA PHE A 57 2.75 6.38 9.78
C PHE A 57 2.09 7.76 9.88
N VAL A 58 1.09 7.87 10.76
CA VAL A 58 0.53 9.17 11.15
C VAL A 58 1.59 9.95 11.95
N ARG A 59 1.88 11.17 11.51
CA ARG A 59 2.78 12.10 12.23
C ARG A 59 2.02 12.80 13.36
N ALA A 60 2.74 13.21 14.40
CA ALA A 60 2.17 14.00 15.49
C ALA A 60 1.88 15.46 15.09
N GLU A 61 2.52 15.95 14.03
CA GLU A 61 2.36 17.31 13.51
C GLU A 61 1.62 17.29 12.17
N GLY A 62 0.60 18.14 12.06
CA GLY A 62 -0.26 18.30 10.90
C GLY A 62 0.30 19.25 9.86
N ALA A 63 -0.36 19.35 8.71
CA ALA A 63 0.01 20.28 7.64
C ALA A 63 -0.14 21.75 8.05
N ASP A 64 -0.96 22.05 9.05
CA ASP A 64 -1.15 23.38 9.66
C ASP A 64 -0.17 23.66 10.82
N GLY A 65 0.79 22.76 11.06
CA GLY A 65 1.70 22.79 12.21
C GLY A 65 0.99 22.61 13.56
N GLY A 66 -0.23 22.09 13.59
CA GLY A 66 -0.99 21.74 14.79
C GLY A 66 -0.68 20.31 15.25
N ALA A 67 -1.03 20.02 16.50
CA ALA A 67 -0.92 18.67 17.05
C ALA A 67 -2.06 17.79 16.48
N VAL A 68 -1.70 16.75 15.73
CA VAL A 68 -2.66 15.82 15.13
C VAL A 68 -3.33 15.01 16.23
N LYS A 69 -4.66 15.03 16.27
CA LYS A 69 -5.48 14.16 17.10
C LYS A 69 -5.80 12.87 16.38
N GLU A 70 -6.19 12.99 15.11
CA GLU A 70 -6.51 11.85 14.25
C GLU A 70 -6.49 12.22 12.76
N LEU A 71 -6.34 11.19 11.92
CA LEU A 71 -6.63 11.22 10.51
C LEU A 71 -7.81 10.30 10.22
N ASN A 72 -8.75 10.74 9.39
CA ASN A 72 -9.86 9.90 8.92
C ASN A 72 -9.69 9.64 7.42
N TYR A 73 -9.46 8.38 7.05
CA TYR A 73 -9.26 7.97 5.67
C TYR A 73 -10.56 7.47 5.04
N GLU A 74 -10.88 7.98 3.85
CA GLU A 74 -12.03 7.54 3.06
C GLU A 74 -11.57 7.13 1.66
N ALA A 75 -12.18 6.08 1.12
CA ALA A 75 -11.84 5.54 -0.20
C ALA A 75 -13.11 5.42 -1.06
N TYR A 76 -13.00 5.76 -2.34
CA TYR A 76 -14.05 5.43 -3.30
C TYR A 76 -13.92 3.94 -3.68
N GLY A 77 -14.56 3.07 -2.89
CA GLY A 77 -14.33 1.62 -2.82
C GLY A 77 -13.91 0.94 -4.13
N ASP A 78 -14.83 0.81 -5.09
CA ASP A 78 -14.58 0.06 -6.33
C ASP A 78 -13.55 0.75 -7.25
N LEU A 79 -13.56 2.08 -7.32
CA LEU A 79 -12.60 2.84 -8.13
C LEU A 79 -11.18 2.70 -7.57
N ALA A 80 -11.01 3.01 -6.28
CA ALA A 80 -9.72 2.90 -5.59
C ALA A 80 -9.15 1.48 -5.68
N LYS A 81 -10.01 0.46 -5.58
CA LYS A 81 -9.62 -0.94 -5.79
C LYS A 81 -9.10 -1.17 -7.20
N SER A 82 -9.85 -0.78 -8.24
CA SER A 82 -9.42 -0.98 -9.64
C SER A 82 -8.14 -0.22 -9.98
N GLU A 83 -7.92 0.96 -9.41
CA GLU A 83 -6.68 1.74 -9.57
C GLU A 83 -5.49 1.02 -8.93
N LEU A 84 -5.67 0.49 -7.72
CA LEU A 84 -4.65 -0.33 -7.06
C LEU A 84 -4.33 -1.60 -7.85
N GLU A 85 -5.35 -2.27 -8.39
CA GLU A 85 -5.17 -3.44 -9.26
C GLU A 85 -4.36 -3.11 -10.52
N SER A 86 -4.63 -1.97 -11.14
CA SER A 86 -3.88 -1.47 -12.30
C SER A 86 -2.41 -1.21 -11.95
N ILE A 87 -2.15 -0.47 -10.86
CA ILE A 87 -0.79 -0.16 -10.38
C ILE A 87 0.00 -1.44 -10.07
N VAL A 88 -0.62 -2.39 -9.36
CA VAL A 88 0.02 -3.67 -9.04
C VAL A 88 0.25 -4.50 -10.31
N GLY A 89 -0.73 -4.53 -11.23
CA GLY A 89 -0.61 -5.23 -12.49
C GLY A 89 0.56 -4.71 -13.34
N ASP A 90 0.79 -3.40 -13.35
CA ASP A 90 1.95 -2.80 -14.02
C ASP A 90 3.27 -3.12 -13.33
N ALA A 91 3.32 -3.02 -11.99
CA ALA A 91 4.51 -3.34 -11.21
C ALA A 91 4.97 -4.79 -11.43
N MET A 92 4.02 -5.73 -11.55
CA MET A 92 4.30 -7.14 -11.79
C MET A 92 4.84 -7.43 -13.20
N LYS A 93 4.73 -6.50 -14.16
CA LYS A 93 5.37 -6.61 -15.49
C LYS A 93 6.87 -6.29 -15.45
N CYS A 94 7.39 -5.75 -14.34
CA CYS A 94 8.80 -5.43 -14.22
C CYS A 94 9.63 -6.71 -14.05
N ASP A 95 10.59 -6.93 -14.95
CA ASP A 95 11.53 -8.03 -14.86
C ASP A 95 12.23 -8.06 -13.49
N GLY A 96 12.27 -9.24 -12.88
CA GLY A 96 12.88 -9.44 -11.56
C GLY A 96 11.97 -9.11 -10.37
N VAL A 97 10.71 -8.70 -10.58
CA VAL A 97 9.69 -8.62 -9.51
C VAL A 97 8.90 -9.93 -9.47
N TYR A 98 8.69 -10.46 -8.26
CA TYR A 98 8.00 -11.74 -8.05
C TYR A 98 6.65 -11.60 -7.35
N SER A 99 6.50 -10.60 -6.49
CA SER A 99 5.25 -10.36 -5.77
C SER A 99 5.22 -8.94 -5.21
N VAL A 100 4.02 -8.39 -5.13
CA VAL A 100 3.74 -7.05 -4.61
C VAL A 100 2.58 -7.12 -3.60
N ALA A 101 2.70 -6.39 -2.51
CA ALA A 101 1.63 -6.16 -1.53
C ALA A 101 1.38 -4.66 -1.41
N VAL A 102 0.11 -4.25 -1.43
CA VAL A 102 -0.32 -2.86 -1.22
C VAL A 102 -1.47 -2.87 -0.23
N MET A 103 -1.29 -2.24 0.92
CA MET A 103 -2.31 -2.17 1.96
C MET A 103 -2.48 -0.72 2.40
N HIS A 104 -3.69 -0.21 2.38
CA HIS A 104 -3.98 1.16 2.79
C HIS A 104 -5.11 1.19 3.82
N LYS A 105 -4.96 2.08 4.81
CA LYS A 105 -5.95 2.26 5.86
C LYS A 105 -7.18 2.96 5.33
N VAL A 106 -8.35 2.50 5.79
CA VAL A 106 -9.63 3.20 5.68
C VAL A 106 -10.19 3.34 7.10
N GLY A 107 -10.73 4.52 7.41
CA GLY A 107 -11.20 4.89 8.75
C GLY A 107 -10.16 5.64 9.58
N ARG A 108 -10.42 5.70 10.88
CA ARG A 108 -9.70 6.53 11.84
C ARG A 108 -8.31 6.00 12.19
N ALA A 109 -7.31 6.88 12.19
CA ALA A 109 -5.92 6.65 12.58
C ALA A 109 -5.45 7.72 13.58
N VAL A 110 -4.56 7.39 14.51
CA VAL A 110 -3.94 8.36 15.44
C VAL A 110 -2.42 8.40 15.27
N PRO A 111 -1.71 9.43 15.76
CA PRO A 111 -0.25 9.50 15.67
C PRO A 111 0.46 8.20 16.07
N GLY A 112 1.41 7.77 15.23
CA GLY A 112 2.14 6.52 15.40
C GLY A 112 1.46 5.28 14.79
N GLU A 113 0.19 5.33 14.41
CA GLU A 113 -0.45 4.23 13.67
C GLU A 113 0.03 4.20 12.22
N HIS A 114 0.22 2.99 11.68
CA HIS A 114 0.53 2.79 10.27
C HIS A 114 -0.73 2.89 9.40
N THR A 115 -0.58 3.52 8.24
CA THR A 115 -1.70 3.86 7.36
C THR A 115 -1.53 3.38 5.93
N PHE A 116 -0.30 3.08 5.52
CA PHE A 116 0.01 2.67 4.16
C PHE A 116 1.23 1.75 4.16
N ILE A 117 1.08 0.53 3.65
CA ILE A 117 2.13 -0.48 3.55
C ILE A 117 2.27 -0.87 2.09
N VAL A 118 3.50 -0.85 1.59
CA VAL A 118 3.84 -1.44 0.29
C VAL A 118 4.97 -2.42 0.49
N GLY A 119 4.86 -3.60 -0.09
CA GLY A 119 5.90 -4.62 -0.10
C GLY A 119 6.22 -5.12 -1.49
N VAL A 120 7.49 -5.33 -1.79
CA VAL A 120 7.96 -5.83 -3.08
C VAL A 120 8.98 -6.94 -2.86
N ALA A 121 8.69 -8.14 -3.35
CA ALA A 121 9.65 -9.23 -3.47
C ALA A 121 10.32 -9.18 -4.84
N SER A 122 11.65 -9.16 -4.87
CA SER A 122 12.41 -9.05 -6.11
C SER A 122 13.70 -9.86 -6.10
N LYS A 123 14.24 -10.13 -7.29
CA LYS A 123 15.48 -10.86 -7.51
C LYS A 123 16.69 -10.11 -6.97
N HIS A 124 16.79 -8.82 -7.28
CA HIS A 124 17.82 -7.94 -6.74
C HIS A 124 17.20 -6.65 -6.21
N ARG A 125 17.94 -6.00 -5.31
CA ARG A 125 17.46 -4.78 -4.63
C ARG A 125 17.16 -3.62 -5.58
N SER A 126 17.83 -3.56 -6.72
CA SER A 126 17.68 -2.48 -7.71
C SER A 126 16.25 -2.40 -8.24
N GLU A 127 15.71 -3.55 -8.68
CA GLU A 127 14.36 -3.64 -9.21
C GLU A 127 13.34 -3.40 -8.10
N GLY A 128 13.58 -3.99 -6.93
CA GLY A 128 12.75 -3.79 -5.74
C GLY A 128 12.61 -2.31 -5.36
N PHE A 129 13.72 -1.56 -5.25
CA PHE A 129 13.67 -0.15 -4.86
C PHE A 129 12.95 0.71 -5.90
N LYS A 130 13.20 0.44 -7.19
CA LYS A 130 12.55 1.15 -8.29
C LYS A 130 11.03 0.97 -8.21
N VAL A 131 10.58 -0.28 -8.15
CA VAL A 131 9.15 -0.62 -8.17
C VAL A 131 8.44 -0.22 -6.89
N LEU A 132 9.08 -0.38 -5.72
CA LEU A 132 8.53 0.07 -4.45
C LEU A 132 8.24 1.57 -4.47
N ARG A 133 9.20 2.39 -4.93
CA ARG A 133 9.02 3.84 -5.06
C ARG A 133 7.90 4.16 -6.02
N GLU A 134 7.89 3.55 -7.20
CA GLU A 134 6.86 3.77 -8.22
C GLU A 134 5.47 3.50 -7.66
N ILE A 135 5.24 2.38 -6.99
CA ILE A 135 3.95 2.06 -6.37
C ILE A 135 3.57 3.12 -5.32
N VAL A 136 4.49 3.50 -4.43
CA VAL A 136 4.19 4.50 -3.38
C VAL A 136 3.75 5.82 -3.98
N GLU A 137 4.45 6.32 -5.00
CA GLU A 137 4.11 7.58 -5.65
C GLU A 137 2.80 7.47 -6.43
N ARG A 138 2.63 6.42 -7.24
CA ARG A 138 1.40 6.20 -8.03
C ARG A 138 0.18 6.06 -7.13
N VAL A 139 0.26 5.32 -6.03
CA VAL A 139 -0.86 5.20 -5.09
C VAL A 139 -1.21 6.57 -4.49
N LYS A 140 -0.20 7.36 -4.12
CA LYS A 140 -0.42 8.70 -3.55
C LYS A 140 -0.94 9.73 -4.55
N SER A 141 -0.77 9.52 -5.86
CA SER A 141 -1.17 10.49 -6.89
C SER A 141 -2.39 10.08 -7.72
N GLU A 142 -2.62 8.77 -7.89
CA GLU A 142 -3.66 8.22 -8.77
C GLU A 142 -4.86 7.70 -7.97
N VAL A 143 -4.65 7.10 -6.79
CA VAL A 143 -5.71 6.34 -6.11
C VAL A 143 -6.64 7.26 -5.33
N HIS A 144 -7.95 7.08 -5.51
CA HIS A 144 -9.01 7.86 -4.87
C HIS A 144 -9.21 7.52 -3.38
N ILE A 145 -8.19 7.83 -2.58
CA ILE A 145 -8.20 7.79 -1.12
C ILE A 145 -7.93 9.20 -0.59
N TRP A 146 -8.84 9.71 0.22
CA TRP A 146 -8.72 11.02 0.86
C TRP A 146 -8.49 10.87 2.35
N LYS A 147 -7.88 11.90 2.95
CA LYS A 147 -7.76 11.97 4.40
C LYS A 147 -8.29 13.31 4.90
N LYS A 148 -9.06 13.26 5.98
CA LYS A 148 -9.36 14.41 6.81
C LYS A 148 -8.37 14.43 7.96
N GLU A 149 -7.65 15.53 8.13
CA GLU A 149 -6.76 15.75 9.25
C GLU A 149 -7.48 16.56 10.33
N VAL A 150 -7.44 16.08 11.56
CA VAL A 150 -8.02 16.73 12.73
C VAL A 150 -6.88 17.08 13.69
N THR A 151 -6.70 18.38 13.93
CA THR A 151 -5.66 18.92 14.80
C THR A 151 -6.26 19.63 16.02
N ASP A 152 -5.41 20.18 16.87
CA ASP A 152 -5.81 21.13 17.89
C ASP A 152 -6.21 22.51 17.35
N LYS A 153 -5.79 22.85 16.12
CA LYS A 153 -6.10 24.11 15.44
C LYS A 153 -7.35 24.05 14.57
N GLY A 154 -7.78 22.86 14.16
CA GLY A 154 -9.01 22.70 13.37
C GLY A 154 -9.05 21.39 12.58
N GLU A 155 -9.85 21.39 11.52
CA GLU A 155 -10.03 20.22 10.66
C GLU A 155 -9.83 20.62 9.20
N VAL A 156 -9.04 19.84 8.46
CA VAL A 156 -8.74 20.10 7.06
C VAL A 156 -8.88 18.81 6.25
N TRP A 157 -9.66 18.87 5.17
CA TRP A 157 -9.66 17.81 4.16
C TRP A 157 -8.45 17.98 3.25
N ILE A 158 -7.63 16.94 3.19
CA ILE A 158 -6.46 16.91 2.33
C ILE A 158 -6.83 16.05 1.12
N SER A 159 -7.11 16.73 0.00
CA SER A 159 -7.23 16.11 -1.32
C SER A 159 -5.91 16.19 -2.08
N HIS A 160 -5.76 15.30 -3.06
CA HIS A 160 -4.59 15.16 -3.93
C HIS A 160 -4.01 16.51 -4.37
N LYS A 161 -2.85 16.88 -3.80
CA LYS A 161 -1.83 17.87 -4.26
C LYS A 161 -0.86 18.38 -3.17
N SER A 162 -0.66 17.67 -2.07
CA SER A 162 0.25 18.11 -1.00
C SER A 162 1.26 17.03 -0.61
N TYR A 163 2.06 16.59 -1.57
CA TYR A 163 3.35 15.97 -1.28
C TYR A 163 4.39 16.60 -2.23
N ALA A 164 5.36 17.29 -1.61
CA ALA A 164 6.50 17.91 -2.26
C ALA A 164 7.54 16.87 -2.69
#